data_AF-A0A4R3F922-F1
#
_entry.id   AF-A0A4R3F922-F1
#
_cell.length_a   1.000
_cell.length_b   1.000
_cell.length_c   1.000
_cell.angle_alpha   90.00
_cell.angle_beta   90.00
_cell.angle_gamma   90.00
#
_symmetry.space_group_name_H-M   'P 1'
#
loop_
_entity.id
_entity.type
_entity.pdbx_description
1 polymer ?
#
loop_
_entity_poly.entity_id
_entity_poly.type
_entity_poly.pdbx_seq_one_letter_code
_entity_poly.pdbx_strand_id
1 'polypeptide(L)'
;MIAAFLLAIAGVDEAAIVEDYALTERLSGLLLARLRERALARGTNPRLIDIVLRSEPHNMQKAFDHLREKHGGLSPYLATLGLSQQAREQLATRLKET
;
A
#
# COMPACT_ATOMS: atom_id res chain seq x y z
N MET A 1 1.06 -1.14 -0.08
CA MET A 1 0.33 -1.04 1.20
C MET A 1 1.17 -0.42 2.31
N ILE A 2 2.33 -0.97 2.69
CA ILE A 2 3.15 -0.38 3.77
C ILE A 2 3.53 1.08 3.48
N ALA A 3 4.00 1.38 2.26
CA ALA A 3 4.26 2.76 1.83
C ALA A 3 3.03 3.67 1.97
N ALA A 4 1.85 3.21 1.52
CA ALA A 4 0.59 3.94 1.65
C ALA A 4 0.25 4.28 3.12
N PHE A 5 0.50 3.36 4.05
CA PHE A 5 0.26 3.63 5.48
C PHE A 5 1.26 4.65 6.04
N LEU A 6 2.52 4.61 5.61
CA LEU A 6 3.52 5.60 6.02
C LEU A 6 3.16 6.99 5.50
N LEU A 7 2.73 7.11 4.24
CA LEU A 7 2.27 8.38 3.65
C LEU A 7 1.03 8.91 4.38
N ALA A 8 0.07 8.04 4.71
CA ALA A 8 -1.10 8.43 5.49
C ALA A 8 -0.74 8.87 6.91
N ILE A 9 0.22 8.21 7.57
CA ILE A 9 0.78 8.65 8.88
C ILE A 9 1.42 10.03 8.74
N ALA A 10 2.13 10.29 7.64
CA ALA A 10 2.68 11.60 7.33
C ALA A 10 1.60 12.65 7.00
N GLY A 11 0.32 12.27 6.87
CA GLY A 11 -0.79 13.18 6.58
C GLY A 11 -0.93 13.53 5.10
N VAL A 12 -0.39 12.70 4.21
CA VAL A 12 -0.64 12.81 2.77
C VAL A 12 -2.10 12.44 2.49
N ASP A 13 -2.74 13.18 1.58
CA ASP A 13 -4.12 12.94 1.17
C ASP A 13 -4.29 11.54 0.55
N GLU A 14 -5.43 10.91 0.82
CA GLU A 14 -5.73 9.56 0.35
C GLU A 14 -5.73 9.46 -1.18
N ALA A 15 -6.23 10.47 -1.89
CA ALA A 15 -6.25 10.46 -3.36
C ALA A 15 -4.83 10.49 -3.93
N ALA A 16 -3.94 11.28 -3.32
CA ALA A 16 -2.52 11.33 -3.71
C ALA A 16 -1.80 10.00 -3.43
N ILE A 17 -2.15 9.31 -2.34
CA ILE A 17 -1.60 7.97 -2.02
C ILE A 17 -2.09 6.92 -3.04
N VAL A 18 -3.36 6.99 -3.44
CA VAL A 18 -3.92 6.09 -4.46
C VAL A 18 -3.24 6.32 -5.82
N GLU A 19 -2.96 7.57 -6.17
CA GLU A 19 -2.22 7.91 -7.39
C GLU A 19 -0.76 7.39 -7.35
N ASP A 20 -0.04 7.61 -6.25
CA ASP A 20 1.33 7.10 -6.06
C ASP A 20 1.38 5.56 -6.15
N TYR A 21 0.39 4.88 -5.56
CA TYR A 21 0.26 3.43 -5.68
C TYR A 21 0.09 2.98 -7.14
N ALA A 22 -0.70 3.69 -7.92
CA ALA A 22 -0.91 3.38 -9.34
C ALA A 22 0.37 3.60 -10.18
N LEU A 23 1.21 4.58 -9.81
CA LEU A 23 2.50 4.79 -10.45
C LEU A 23 3.47 3.63 -10.22
N THR A 24 3.34 2.89 -9.12
CA THR A 24 4.18 1.71 -8.83
C THR A 24 4.13 0.70 -9.98
N GLU A 25 2.95 0.45 -10.57
CA GLU A 25 2.81 -0.48 -11.70
C GLU A 25 3.56 0.00 -12.95
N ARG A 26 3.48 1.30 -13.24
CA ARG A 26 4.13 1.90 -14.41
C ARG A 26 5.64 1.95 -14.27
N LEU A 27 6.13 2.32 -13.09
CA LEU A 27 7.56 2.52 -12.82
C LEU A 27 8.29 1.19 -12.56
N SER A 28 7.57 0.15 -12.13
CA SER A 28 8.17 -1.15 -11.80
C SER A 28 8.18 -2.16 -12.96
N GLY A 29 7.91 -1.74 -14.20
CA GLY A 29 7.68 -2.66 -15.34
C GLY A 29 8.73 -3.77 -15.50
N LEU A 30 10.02 -3.44 -15.40
CA LEU A 30 11.12 -4.43 -15.49
C LEU A 30 11.13 -5.41 -14.30
N LEU A 31 10.83 -4.92 -13.09
CA LEU A 31 10.75 -5.76 -11.89
C LEU A 31 9.53 -6.70 -11.97
N LEU A 32 8.38 -6.17 -12.39
CA LEU A 32 7.14 -6.95 -12.54
C LEU A 32 7.30 -8.06 -13.57
N ALA A 33 7.94 -7.78 -14.71
CA ALA A 33 8.28 -8.78 -15.71
C ALA A 33 9.13 -9.92 -15.12
N ARG A 34 10.19 -9.57 -14.37
CA ARG A 34 11.05 -10.57 -13.70
C ARG A 34 10.31 -11.39 -12.64
N LEU A 35 9.41 -10.77 -11.88
CA LEU A 35 8.58 -11.47 -10.89
C LEU A 35 7.59 -12.42 -11.56
N ARG A 36 7.00 -12.00 -12.69
CA ARG A 36 6.11 -12.83 -13.51
C ARG A 36 6.84 -14.06 -14.03
N GLU A 37 8.00 -13.89 -14.66
CA GLU A 37 8.80 -15.01 -15.19
C GLU A 37 9.12 -16.04 -14.10
N ARG A 38 9.56 -15.57 -12.93
CA ARG A 38 9.86 -16.45 -11.78
C ARG A 38 8.63 -17.20 -11.28
N ALA A 39 7.46 -16.57 -11.27
CA ALA A 39 6.23 -17.20 -10.83
C ALA A 39 5.71 -18.24 -11.84
N LEU A 40 5.82 -17.95 -13.13
CA LEU A 40 5.52 -18.91 -14.21
C LEU A 40 6.43 -20.12 -14.15
N ALA A 41 7.74 -19.91 -13.94
CA ALA A 41 8.72 -21.00 -13.80
C ALA A 41 8.42 -21.94 -12.61
N ARG A 42 7.69 -21.46 -11.59
CA ARG A 42 7.22 -22.25 -10.45
C ARG A 42 5.86 -22.92 -10.68
N GLY A 43 5.30 -22.85 -11.89
CA GLY A 43 3.99 -23.42 -12.21
C GLY A 43 2.81 -22.67 -11.61
N THR A 44 2.99 -21.40 -11.21
CA THR A 44 1.88 -20.59 -10.69
C THR A 44 0.91 -20.26 -11.83
N ASN A 45 -0.40 -20.30 -11.54
CA ASN A 45 -1.43 -19.97 -12.53
C ASN A 45 -1.24 -18.52 -13.05
N PRO A 46 -1.08 -18.31 -14.38
CA PRO A 46 -0.87 -16.99 -14.98
C PRO A 46 -1.89 -15.93 -14.56
N ARG A 47 -3.17 -16.29 -14.45
CA ARG A 47 -4.22 -15.35 -14.03
C ARG A 47 -4.03 -14.85 -12.60
N LEU A 48 -3.55 -15.71 -11.70
CA LEU A 48 -3.26 -15.31 -10.32
C LEU A 48 -2.04 -14.38 -10.27
N ILE A 49 -1.03 -14.62 -11.11
CA ILE A 49 0.14 -13.74 -11.22
C ILE A 49 -0.28 -12.34 -11.68
N ASP A 50 -1.13 -12.26 -12.71
CA ASP A 50 -1.66 -10.99 -13.21
C ASP A 50 -2.43 -10.22 -12.13
N ILE A 51 -3.23 -10.90 -11.32
CA ILE A 51 -4.01 -10.26 -10.25
C ILE A 51 -3.09 -9.75 -9.14
N VAL A 52 -2.11 -10.55 -8.71
CA VAL A 52 -1.26 -10.23 -7.55
C VAL A 52 -0.24 -9.14 -7.85
N LEU A 53 0.22 -9.03 -9.10
CA LEU A 53 1.25 -8.07 -9.49
C LEU A 53 0.72 -6.67 -9.84
N ARG A 54 -0.60 -6.53 -9.98
CA ARG A 54 -1.24 -5.26 -10.32
C ARG A 54 -1.31 -4.31 -9.13
N SER A 55 -1.15 -3.02 -9.40
CA SER A 55 -1.35 -1.94 -8.43
C SER A 55 -2.51 -1.05 -8.85
N GLU A 56 -3.68 -1.65 -9.06
CA GLU A 56 -4.90 -0.94 -9.50
C GLU A 56 -5.34 0.09 -8.43
N PRO A 57 -5.58 1.36 -8.80
CA PRO A 57 -6.02 2.41 -7.87
C PRO A 57 -7.26 2.00 -7.06
N HIS A 58 -8.21 1.33 -7.71
CA HIS A 58 -9.44 0.83 -7.09
C HIS A 58 -9.19 -0.14 -5.92
N ASN A 59 -8.14 -0.96 -6.00
CA ASN A 59 -7.81 -1.89 -4.92
C ASN A 59 -7.28 -1.14 -3.69
N MET A 60 -6.53 -0.05 -3.89
CA MET A 60 -6.06 0.79 -2.80
C MET A 60 -7.23 1.55 -2.16
N GLN A 61 -8.13 2.10 -2.98
CA GLN A 61 -9.33 2.77 -2.48
C GLN A 61 -10.17 1.83 -1.59
N LYS A 62 -10.41 0.60 -2.07
CA LYS A 62 -11.11 -0.43 -1.29
C LYS A 62 -10.42 -0.79 0.02
N ALA A 63 -9.09 -0.78 0.05
CA ALA A 63 -8.35 -1.02 1.30
C ALA A 63 -8.63 0.10 2.32
N PHE A 64 -8.63 1.36 1.90
CA PHE A 64 -9.00 2.48 2.78
C PHE A 64 -10.46 2.45 3.21
N ASP A 65 -11.39 2.12 2.31
CA ASP A 65 -12.80 1.92 2.64
C ASP A 65 -12.97 0.83 3.70
N HIS A 66 -12.30 -0.31 3.52
CA HIS A 66 -12.32 -1.40 4.48
C HIS A 66 -11.78 -0.98 5.85
N LEU A 67 -10.67 -0.21 5.89
CA LEU A 67 -10.13 0.33 7.12
C LEU A 67 -11.14 1.24 7.83
N ARG A 68 -11.80 2.15 7.09
CA ARG A 68 -12.86 3.00 7.64
C ARG A 68 -14.02 2.19 8.20
N GLU A 69 -14.57 1.30 7.40
CA GLU A 69 -15.80 0.56 7.72
C GLU A 69 -15.61 -0.47 8.84
N LYS A 70 -14.47 -1.19 8.85
CA LYS A 70 -14.25 -2.29 9.79
C LYS A 70 -13.40 -1.93 10.99
N HIS A 71 -12.58 -0.89 10.87
CA HIS A 71 -11.62 -0.54 11.89
C HIS A 71 -11.72 0.92 12.34
N GLY A 72 -12.69 1.70 11.85
CA GLY A 72 -12.81 3.13 12.20
C GLY A 72 -11.71 4.00 11.58
N GLY A 73 -11.02 3.48 10.56
CA GLY A 73 -9.94 4.15 9.83
C GLY A 73 -8.57 3.56 10.10
N LEU A 74 -7.55 4.11 9.44
CA LEU A 74 -6.17 3.64 9.57
C LEU A 74 -5.61 3.84 10.99
N SER A 75 -5.91 4.98 11.61
CA SER A 75 -5.37 5.31 12.93
C SER A 75 -5.80 4.34 14.04
N PRO A 76 -7.10 4.02 14.19
CA PRO A 76 -7.51 3.02 15.17
C PRO A 76 -7.02 1.61 14.78
N TYR A 77 -7.01 1.26 13.49
CA TYR A 77 -6.44 -0.01 13.02
C TYR A 77 -4.98 -0.22 13.44
N LEU A 78 -4.12 0.78 13.23
CA LEU A 78 -2.71 0.69 13.63
C LEU A 78 -2.53 0.59 15.15
N ALA A 79 -3.43 1.21 15.93
CA ALA A 79 -3.42 1.10 17.38
C ALA A 79 -3.75 -0.34 17.84
N THR A 80 -4.66 -1.06 17.16
CA THR A 80 -4.92 -2.47 17.49
C THR A 80 -3.74 -3.39 17.19
N LEU A 81 -2.86 -2.98 16.27
CA LEU A 81 -1.60 -3.65 15.96
C LEU A 81 -0.45 -3.25 16.91
N GLY A 82 -0.71 -2.43 17.93
CA GLY A 82 0.29 -2.00 18.92
C GLY A 82 1.08 -0.74 18.55
N LEU A 83 0.76 -0.08 17.43
CA LEU A 83 1.42 1.16 17.05
C LEU A 83 0.78 2.35 17.79
N SER A 84 1.41 2.76 18.89
CA SER A 84 0.91 3.84 19.74
C SER A 84 0.76 5.17 18.99
N GLN A 85 -0.03 6.09 19.55
CA GLN A 85 -0.13 7.45 19.02
C GLN A 85 1.25 8.14 18.97
N GLN A 86 2.02 8.07 20.05
CA GLN A 86 3.36 8.65 20.12
C GLN A 86 4.29 8.09 19.02
N ALA A 87 4.25 6.78 18.77
CA ALA A 87 5.06 6.17 17.71
C ALA A 87 4.66 6.68 16.32
N ARG A 88 3.36 6.86 16.06
CA ARG A 88 2.86 7.43 14.79
C ARG A 88 3.27 8.89 14.62
N GLU A 89 3.21 9.69 15.68
CA GLU A 89 3.66 11.08 15.64
C GLU A 89 5.17 11.19 15.36
N GLN A 90 5.98 10.36 16.01
CA GLN A 90 7.43 10.30 15.73
C GLN A 90 7.72 9.89 14.29
N LEU A 91 7.01 8.90 13.76
CA LEU A 91 7.12 8.50 12.35
C LEU A 91 6.72 9.64 11.42
N ALA A 92 5.61 10.31 11.70
CA ALA A 92 5.11 11.43 10.89
C ALA A 92 6.13 12.58 10.83
N THR A 93 6.77 12.92 11.95
CA THR A 93 7.83 13.94 11.99
C THR A 93 9.00 13.53 11.10
N ARG A 94 9.55 12.32 11.28
CA ARG A 94 10.71 11.86 10.53
C ARG A 94 10.49 11.74 9.02
N LEU A 95 9.26 11.41 8.60
CA LEU A 95 8.91 11.31 7.18
C LEU A 95 8.81 12.67 6.48
N LYS A 96 8.65 13.76 7.25
CA LYS A 96 8.58 15.14 6.72
C LYS A 96 9.92 15.88 6.72
N GLU A 97 10.92 15.36 7.44
CA GLU A 97 12.26 15.98 7.56
C GLU A 97 13.15 15.76 6.32
N THR A 98 12.58 15.77 5.12
CA THR A 98 13.32 15.64 3.85
C THR A 98 13.36 16.95 3.10
#